data_AF-A0A258JMQ6-F1
#
_entry.id   AF-A0A258JMQ6-F1
#
_cell.length_a   1.000
_cell.length_b   1.000
_cell.length_c   1.000
_cell.angle_alpha   90.00
_cell.angle_beta   90.00
_cell.angle_gamma   90.00
#
_symmetry.space_group_name_H-M   'P 1'
#
loop_
_entity.id
_entity.type
_entity.pdbx_description
1 polymer ?
#
loop_
_entity_poly.entity_id
_entity_poly.type
_entity_poly.pdbx_seq_one_letter_code
_entity_poly.pdbx_strand_id
1 'polypeptide(L)'
;MTVQTRAPLVPFLPDSAPFSPEQRAWLNGFFAGVFSADAPPGATALSAADSAAFLPAPAEEDDAPWHDAAMPIDERMKLAEGKPLARRMMAAMAQQDCGQCGYLCDTYSKAIASGAEPKLNLCAPGGKETVRMLKQLAAELDGAPAPAAEAAAAPKTAPAQGAPGTRENPADVTFLGRFRLNGEGSEKETWHVDFDLEGSGLDYAVGDSFGLFPVNDPDLVAQVLAALHAPADFPIGDSTLEDVLTRDVCLKSPPDTLFTLISYLTGGTRRATAKALAAGGDPDGDAALLDVLAALEKFPGIRPDPEAVIECLEPLQPRLYSISSSPMATPGKLSLTVDTVRYDHAGRTRHGVCSTFLAGRVA
;
A
#
# COMPACT_ATOMS: atom_id res chain seq x y z
N MET A 1 20.83 -5.08 -57.60
CA MET A 1 20.85 -4.58 -56.22
C MET A 1 20.87 -5.80 -55.31
N THR A 2 21.99 -6.13 -54.70
CA THR A 2 22.12 -7.24 -53.75
C THR A 2 21.87 -6.70 -52.34
N VAL A 3 20.81 -7.18 -51.68
CA VAL A 3 20.52 -6.88 -50.27
C VAL A 3 21.40 -7.80 -49.43
N GLN A 4 22.38 -7.22 -48.73
CA GLN A 4 23.10 -7.92 -47.66
C GLN A 4 22.24 -7.90 -46.40
N THR A 5 21.76 -9.07 -45.97
CA THR A 5 21.22 -9.26 -44.63
C THR A 5 22.36 -9.13 -43.63
N ARG A 6 22.24 -8.15 -42.74
CA ARG A 6 23.18 -7.91 -41.63
C ARG A 6 23.11 -9.12 -40.69
N ALA A 7 24.25 -9.72 -40.34
CA ALA A 7 24.29 -10.80 -39.36
C ALA A 7 23.65 -10.35 -38.02
N PRO A 8 22.94 -11.23 -37.30
CA PRO A 8 22.35 -10.88 -36.03
C PRO A 8 23.47 -10.48 -35.05
N LEU A 9 23.41 -9.24 -34.57
CA LEU A 9 24.27 -8.76 -33.50
C LEU A 9 23.79 -9.41 -32.21
N VAL A 10 24.62 -10.25 -31.61
CA VAL A 10 24.39 -10.71 -30.23
C VAL A 10 24.57 -9.49 -29.32
N PRO A 11 23.54 -9.05 -28.59
CA PRO A 11 23.64 -7.87 -27.73
C PRO A 11 24.60 -8.17 -26.56
N PHE A 12 25.53 -7.25 -26.31
CA PHE A 12 26.50 -7.32 -25.22
C PHE A 12 26.36 -6.08 -24.33
N LEU A 13 26.25 -6.29 -23.02
CA LEU A 13 26.18 -5.25 -22.01
C LEU A 13 27.56 -4.59 -21.86
N PRO A 14 27.66 -3.25 -22.01
CA PRO A 14 28.91 -2.53 -21.88
C PRO A 14 29.43 -2.52 -20.44
N ASP A 15 30.71 -2.23 -20.27
CA ASP A 15 31.34 -2.23 -18.94
C ASP A 15 30.83 -1.14 -17.99
N SER A 16 30.19 -0.12 -18.54
CA SER A 16 29.51 0.95 -17.81
C SER A 16 28.12 0.55 -17.28
N ALA A 17 27.64 -0.66 -17.58
CA ALA A 17 26.36 -1.13 -17.07
C ALA A 17 26.42 -1.28 -15.53
N PRO A 18 25.35 -0.93 -14.79
CA PRO A 18 25.31 -0.91 -13.32
C PRO A 18 25.17 -2.33 -12.74
N PHE A 19 25.98 -3.27 -13.24
CA PHE A 19 26.07 -4.66 -12.80
C PHE A 19 27.52 -4.95 -12.42
N SER A 20 27.70 -5.83 -11.42
CA SER A 20 29.01 -6.40 -11.13
C SER A 20 29.59 -7.12 -12.36
N PRO A 21 30.92 -7.27 -12.47
CA PRO A 21 31.56 -8.00 -13.56
C PRO A 21 30.98 -9.41 -13.75
N GLU A 22 30.66 -10.09 -12.65
CA GLU A 22 30.14 -11.46 -12.63
C GLU A 22 28.69 -11.51 -13.13
N GLN A 23 27.83 -10.59 -12.66
CA GLN A 23 26.44 -10.49 -13.15
C GLN A 23 26.38 -10.13 -14.64
N ARG A 24 27.27 -9.23 -15.07
CA ARG A 24 27.38 -8.84 -16.48
C ARG A 24 27.81 -10.01 -17.35
N ALA A 25 28.78 -10.81 -16.90
CA ALA A 25 29.21 -12.01 -17.60
C ALA A 25 28.07 -13.05 -17.73
N TRP A 26 27.31 -13.25 -16.66
CA TRP A 26 26.14 -14.14 -16.68
C TRP A 26 25.05 -13.65 -17.63
N LEU A 27 24.67 -12.37 -17.56
CA LEU A 27 23.66 -11.75 -18.43
C LEU A 27 24.07 -11.78 -19.90
N ASN A 28 25.35 -11.51 -20.19
CA ASN A 28 25.88 -11.63 -21.55
C ASN A 28 25.81 -13.07 -22.07
N GLY A 29 26.08 -14.06 -21.21
CA GLY A 29 25.90 -15.48 -21.55
C GLY A 29 24.44 -15.85 -21.81
N PHE A 30 23.53 -15.35 -20.98
CA PHE A 30 22.08 -15.54 -21.16
C PHE A 30 21.59 -14.93 -22.47
N PHE A 31 21.92 -13.66 -22.76
CA PHE A 31 21.55 -13.01 -24.02
C PHE A 31 22.21 -13.67 -25.23
N ALA A 32 23.46 -14.10 -25.12
CA ALA A 32 24.09 -14.90 -26.16
C ALA A 32 23.33 -16.20 -26.44
N GLY A 33 22.82 -16.88 -25.42
CA GLY A 33 22.00 -18.09 -25.57
C GLY A 33 20.63 -17.82 -26.19
N VAL A 34 19.98 -16.72 -25.82
CA VAL A 34 18.64 -16.34 -26.33
C VAL A 34 18.68 -15.83 -27.78
N PHE A 35 19.75 -15.12 -28.16
CA PHE A 35 19.86 -14.47 -29.48
C PHE A 35 20.73 -15.22 -30.50
N SER A 36 21.36 -16.34 -30.13
CA SER A 36 22.08 -17.20 -31.07
C SER A 36 21.13 -18.27 -31.63
N ALA A 37 20.85 -18.20 -32.94
CA ALA A 37 19.98 -19.16 -33.63
C ALA A 37 20.61 -20.56 -33.83
N ASP A 38 21.88 -20.75 -33.46
CA ASP A 38 22.59 -22.03 -33.44
C ASP A 38 23.50 -22.07 -32.20
N ALA A 39 23.08 -22.78 -31.16
CA ALA A 39 23.93 -23.02 -30.00
C ALA A 39 25.05 -24.02 -30.36
N PRO A 40 26.34 -23.73 -30.11
CA PRO A 40 27.40 -24.71 -30.30
C PRO A 40 27.26 -25.85 -29.28
N PRO A 41 27.53 -27.11 -29.66
CA PRO A 41 27.41 -28.25 -28.76
C PRO A 41 28.47 -28.13 -27.65
N GLY A 42 28.03 -27.81 -26.43
CA GLY A 42 28.89 -27.64 -25.26
C GLY A 42 28.49 -26.51 -24.31
N ALA A 43 27.58 -25.61 -24.72
CA ALA A 43 27.01 -24.62 -23.80
C ALA A 43 25.87 -25.24 -22.97
N THR A 44 26.21 -26.03 -21.96
CA THR A 44 25.26 -26.47 -20.94
C THR A 44 25.07 -25.38 -19.90
N ALA A 45 23.81 -25.07 -19.57
CA ALA A 45 23.48 -24.23 -18.43
C ALA A 45 24.15 -24.75 -17.16
N LEU A 46 24.60 -23.83 -16.29
CA LEU A 46 25.13 -24.19 -14.97
C LEU A 46 24.10 -25.05 -14.23
N SER A 47 24.57 -26.03 -13.46
CA SER A 47 23.68 -26.77 -12.58
C SER A 47 23.07 -25.81 -11.54
N ALA A 48 21.94 -26.18 -10.95
CA ALA A 48 21.34 -25.37 -9.89
C ALA A 48 22.32 -25.15 -8.71
N ALA A 49 23.18 -26.13 -8.44
CA ALA A 49 24.22 -26.04 -7.41
C ALA A 49 25.34 -25.05 -7.78
N ASP A 50 25.78 -25.07 -9.04
CA ASP A 50 26.81 -24.12 -9.50
C ASP A 50 26.24 -22.71 -9.60
N SER A 51 24.96 -22.56 -9.95
CA SER A 51 24.26 -21.27 -9.96
C SER A 51 24.10 -20.69 -8.55
N ALA A 52 23.87 -21.53 -7.54
CA ALA A 52 23.75 -21.12 -6.14
C ALA A 52 25.07 -20.61 -5.54
N ALA A 53 26.22 -21.10 -6.02
CA ALA A 53 27.54 -20.70 -5.53
C ALA A 53 27.96 -19.28 -5.94
N PHE A 54 27.27 -18.64 -6.90
CA PHE A 54 27.58 -17.30 -7.40
C PHE A 54 26.61 -16.21 -6.93
N LEU A 55 25.63 -16.56 -6.09
CA LEU A 55 24.82 -15.58 -5.39
C LEU A 55 25.61 -15.04 -4.18
N PRO A 56 25.56 -13.73 -3.88
CA PRO A 56 26.09 -13.22 -2.62
C PRO A 56 25.44 -13.99 -1.47
N ALA A 57 26.21 -14.24 -0.41
CA ALA A 57 25.75 -15.02 0.73
C ALA A 57 24.34 -14.56 1.15
N PRO A 58 23.36 -15.47 1.21
CA PRO A 58 22.00 -15.09 1.52
C PRO A 58 22.00 -14.43 2.90
N ALA A 59 21.38 -13.25 2.99
CA ALA A 59 20.93 -12.73 4.27
C ALA A 59 19.92 -13.75 4.81
N GLU A 60 20.30 -14.54 5.82
CA GLU A 60 19.48 -15.58 6.49
C GLU A 60 18.25 -16.02 5.68
N GLU A 61 18.46 -16.76 4.58
CA GLU A 61 17.36 -17.45 3.90
C GLU A 61 16.77 -18.46 4.92
N ASP A 62 15.50 -18.32 5.28
CA ASP A 62 14.32 -18.60 4.45
C ASP A 62 13.83 -20.03 4.73
N ASP A 63 13.28 -20.18 5.92
CA ASP A 63 12.08 -20.98 6.07
C ASP A 63 11.09 -20.05 6.76
N ALA A 64 10.58 -19.08 5.98
CA ALA A 64 9.32 -18.42 6.28
C ALA A 64 8.22 -19.15 5.47
N PRO A 65 7.83 -20.39 5.84
CA PRO A 65 6.79 -21.14 5.13
C PRO A 65 5.43 -20.41 5.12
N TRP A 66 5.30 -19.34 5.91
CA TRP A 66 4.16 -18.43 5.94
C TRP A 66 4.26 -17.26 4.93
N HIS A 67 5.38 -17.06 4.22
CA HIS A 67 5.54 -15.96 3.25
C HIS A 67 4.87 -16.27 1.91
N ASP A 68 3.55 -16.46 1.97
CA ASP A 68 2.70 -16.74 0.81
C ASP A 68 1.44 -15.85 0.89
N ALA A 69 1.30 -14.95 -0.09
CA ALA A 69 0.16 -14.03 -0.17
C ALA A 69 -1.18 -14.73 -0.45
N ALA A 70 -1.16 -15.96 -0.99
CA ALA A 70 -2.36 -16.75 -1.22
C ALA A 70 -2.86 -17.47 0.05
N MET A 71 -2.01 -17.56 1.08
CA MET A 71 -2.33 -18.28 2.30
C MET A 71 -3.15 -17.40 3.27
N PRO A 72 -4.27 -17.92 3.82
CA PRO A 72 -5.04 -17.24 4.86
C PRO A 72 -4.19 -16.86 6.07
N ILE A 73 -4.53 -15.76 6.73
CA ILE A 73 -3.74 -15.27 7.88
C ILE A 73 -3.69 -16.29 9.01
N ASP A 74 -4.76 -17.05 9.25
CA ASP A 74 -4.82 -18.00 10.36
C ASP A 74 -3.87 -19.18 10.16
N GLU A 75 -3.68 -19.61 8.91
CA GLU A 75 -2.71 -20.64 8.55
C GLU A 75 -1.28 -20.12 8.68
N ARG A 76 -1.02 -18.91 8.18
CA ARG A 76 0.29 -18.25 8.33
C ARG A 76 0.68 -18.06 9.79
N MET A 77 -0.27 -17.66 10.63
CA MET A 77 -0.05 -17.48 12.06
C MET A 77 0.26 -18.80 12.77
N LYS A 78 -0.35 -19.93 12.37
CA LYS A 78 0.01 -21.26 12.88
C LYS A 78 1.45 -21.63 12.52
N LEU A 79 1.87 -21.38 11.28
CA LEU A 79 3.23 -21.66 10.83
C LEU A 79 4.30 -20.78 11.52
N ALA A 80 3.91 -19.57 11.91
CA ALA A 80 4.78 -18.63 12.63
C ALA A 80 4.76 -18.82 14.16
N GLU A 81 3.99 -19.78 14.69
CA GLU A 81 3.91 -20.02 16.13
C GLU A 81 5.31 -20.33 16.73
N GLY A 82 5.60 -19.74 17.89
CA GLY A 82 6.91 -19.88 18.56
C GLY A 82 8.07 -19.11 17.89
N LYS A 83 7.86 -18.44 16.76
CA LYS A 83 8.88 -17.59 16.11
C LYS A 83 9.02 -16.23 16.83
N PRO A 84 10.15 -15.53 16.64
CA PRO A 84 10.33 -14.17 17.16
C PRO A 84 9.17 -13.24 16.77
N LEU A 85 8.88 -12.26 17.63
CA LEU A 85 7.71 -11.38 17.46
C LEU A 85 7.67 -10.70 16.09
N ALA A 86 8.80 -10.20 15.58
CA ALA A 86 8.89 -9.63 14.24
C ALA A 86 8.43 -10.61 13.15
N ARG A 87 8.82 -11.89 13.21
CA ARG A 87 8.39 -12.91 12.24
C ARG A 87 6.90 -13.22 12.34
N ARG A 88 6.34 -13.26 13.56
CA ARG A 88 4.89 -13.40 13.77
C ARG A 88 4.11 -12.19 13.26
N MET A 89 4.64 -10.98 13.48
CA MET A 89 4.06 -9.75 12.95
C MET A 89 4.12 -9.73 11.43
N MET A 90 5.22 -10.18 10.82
CA MET A 90 5.31 -10.38 9.37
C MET A 90 4.22 -11.35 8.92
N ALA A 91 4.10 -12.52 9.53
CA ALA A 91 3.08 -13.52 9.22
C ALA A 91 1.63 -13.04 9.40
N ALA A 92 1.38 -11.91 10.05
CA ALA A 92 0.07 -11.27 10.14
C ALA A 92 -0.25 -10.32 8.97
N MET A 93 0.75 -9.92 8.17
CA MET A 93 0.61 -8.96 7.06
C MET A 93 0.15 -9.62 5.77
N ALA A 94 -0.12 -8.88 4.69
CA ALA A 94 -0.58 -9.49 3.43
C ALA A 94 0.46 -10.32 2.63
N GLN A 95 1.75 -10.30 3.00
CA GLN A 95 2.86 -10.99 2.30
C GLN A 95 3.05 -10.59 0.83
N GLN A 96 2.65 -9.38 0.44
CA GLN A 96 2.72 -8.93 -0.96
C GLN A 96 3.95 -8.10 -1.31
N ASP A 97 4.73 -7.66 -0.32
CA ASP A 97 5.87 -6.74 -0.48
C ASP A 97 5.59 -5.54 -1.40
N CYS A 98 4.33 -5.10 -1.41
CA CYS A 98 3.83 -4.12 -2.38
C CYS A 98 4.35 -2.68 -2.16
N GLY A 99 5.11 -2.43 -1.10
CA GLY A 99 5.64 -1.12 -0.75
C GLY A 99 4.61 -0.07 -0.31
N GLN A 100 3.31 -0.40 -0.28
CA GLN A 100 2.22 0.57 -0.05
C GLN A 100 2.22 1.22 1.34
N CYS A 101 2.90 0.60 2.31
CA CYS A 101 3.11 1.17 3.64
C CYS A 101 4.40 2.01 3.74
N GLY A 102 5.23 2.06 2.70
CA GLY A 102 6.60 2.60 2.74
C GLY A 102 7.65 1.60 3.23
N TYR A 103 7.29 0.31 3.30
CA TYR A 103 8.13 -0.78 3.80
C TYR A 103 7.92 -2.06 2.96
N LEU A 104 8.90 -2.97 3.00
CA LEU A 104 8.71 -4.41 2.73
C LEU A 104 8.11 -5.09 3.97
N CYS A 105 7.41 -6.22 3.83
CA CYS A 105 6.71 -6.87 4.95
C CYS A 105 7.68 -7.18 6.10
N ASP A 106 8.87 -7.70 5.77
CA ASP A 106 9.93 -7.98 6.75
C ASP A 106 10.36 -6.70 7.48
N THR A 107 10.69 -5.63 6.75
CA THR A 107 11.15 -4.37 7.35
C THR A 107 10.07 -3.66 8.17
N TYR A 108 8.79 -3.74 7.76
CA TYR A 108 7.67 -3.21 8.52
C TYR A 108 7.51 -3.97 9.84
N SER A 109 7.60 -5.30 9.79
CA SER A 109 7.42 -6.13 10.97
C SER A 109 8.54 -5.91 12.00
N LYS A 110 9.79 -5.74 11.55
CA LYS A 110 10.93 -5.36 12.38
C LYS A 110 10.78 -3.96 12.96
N ALA A 111 10.28 -2.99 12.18
CA ALA A 111 10.04 -1.64 12.66
C ALA A 111 8.95 -1.58 13.75
N ILE A 112 7.86 -2.34 13.59
CA ILE A 112 6.83 -2.47 14.64
C ILE A 112 7.41 -3.15 15.88
N ALA A 113 8.06 -4.31 15.71
CA ALA A 113 8.58 -5.10 16.82
C ALA A 113 9.66 -4.37 17.64
N SER A 114 10.38 -3.43 17.03
CA SER A 114 11.37 -2.57 17.70
C SER A 114 10.78 -1.27 18.27
N GLY A 115 9.50 -0.97 18.01
CA GLY A 115 8.85 0.27 18.41
C GLY A 115 9.22 1.49 17.55
N ALA A 116 10.01 1.31 16.47
CA ALA A 116 10.37 2.38 15.55
C ALA A 116 9.19 2.87 14.70
N GLU A 117 8.20 2.00 14.46
CA GLU A 117 6.95 2.33 13.78
C GLU A 117 5.75 2.00 14.69
N PRO A 118 5.08 3.00 15.28
CA PRO A 118 3.93 2.77 16.16
C PRO A 118 2.63 2.49 15.39
N LYS A 119 2.56 2.81 14.09
CA LYS A 119 1.32 2.67 13.30
C LYS A 119 1.16 1.21 12.87
N LEU A 120 0.12 0.54 13.36
CA LEU A 120 -0.20 -0.86 13.04
C LEU A 120 -1.12 -1.03 11.82
N ASN A 121 -1.66 0.08 11.30
CA ASN A 121 -2.68 0.07 10.23
C ASN A 121 -2.13 0.35 8.82
N LEU A 122 -0.81 0.35 8.63
CA LEU A 122 -0.22 0.74 7.33
C LEU A 122 -0.35 -0.34 6.25
N CYS A 123 -0.57 -1.62 6.60
CA CYS A 123 -0.69 -2.71 5.63
C CYS A 123 -2.02 -2.63 4.86
N ALA A 124 -2.08 -1.76 3.86
CA ALA A 124 -3.26 -1.53 3.03
C ALA A 124 -3.90 -2.81 2.42
N PRO A 125 -3.14 -3.76 1.83
CA PRO A 125 -3.74 -5.00 1.32
C PRO A 125 -4.21 -5.96 2.42
N GLY A 126 -3.64 -5.87 3.63
CA GLY A 126 -4.00 -6.73 4.76
C GLY A 126 -5.30 -6.33 5.45
N GLY A 127 -5.69 -5.05 5.33
CA GLY A 127 -6.96 -4.55 5.85
C GLY A 127 -7.14 -4.78 7.35
N LYS A 128 -8.40 -4.81 7.81
CA LYS A 128 -8.75 -4.88 9.24
C LYS A 128 -8.22 -6.12 9.94
N GLU A 129 -8.21 -7.25 9.25
CA GLU A 129 -7.76 -8.53 9.82
C GLU A 129 -6.29 -8.47 10.23
N THR A 130 -5.43 -7.95 9.34
CA THR A 130 -4.03 -7.66 9.67
C THR A 130 -3.91 -6.68 10.83
N VAL A 131 -4.68 -5.57 10.85
CA VAL A 131 -4.61 -4.59 11.94
C VAL A 131 -4.93 -5.23 13.30
N ARG A 132 -5.98 -6.06 13.36
CA ARG A 132 -6.36 -6.76 14.61
C ARG A 132 -5.29 -7.73 15.06
N MET A 133 -4.76 -8.54 14.15
CA MET A 133 -3.70 -9.49 14.48
C MET A 133 -2.42 -8.78 14.94
N LEU A 134 -2.03 -7.69 14.27
CA LEU A 134 -0.89 -6.87 14.69
C LEU A 134 -1.12 -6.23 16.07
N LYS A 135 -2.33 -5.74 16.37
CA LYS A 135 -2.69 -5.23 17.71
C LYS A 135 -2.58 -6.32 18.78
N GLN A 136 -3.04 -7.54 18.49
CA GLN A 136 -2.94 -8.67 19.39
C GLN A 136 -1.47 -9.03 19.70
N LEU A 137 -0.62 -9.05 18.67
CA LEU A 137 0.81 -9.31 18.82
C LEU A 137 1.55 -8.14 19.51
N ALA A 138 1.16 -6.90 19.23
CA ALA A 138 1.76 -5.72 19.84
C ALA A 138 1.51 -5.64 21.35
N ALA A 139 0.40 -6.19 21.85
CA ALA A 139 0.15 -6.28 23.29
C ALA A 139 1.21 -7.10 24.06
N GLU A 140 1.99 -7.94 23.37
CA GLU A 140 3.14 -8.64 23.95
C GLU A 140 4.34 -7.72 24.22
N LEU A 141 4.46 -6.60 23.49
CA LEU A 141 5.51 -5.59 23.71
C LEU A 141 5.31 -4.86 25.04
N ASP A 142 4.06 -4.58 25.41
CA ASP A 142 3.71 -3.89 26.65
C ASP A 142 3.97 -4.75 27.91
N GLY A 143 4.21 -6.05 27.74
CA GLY A 143 4.44 -7.02 28.82
C GLY A 143 5.86 -7.58 28.94
N ALA A 144 6.78 -7.26 28.04
CA ALA A 144 8.14 -7.82 28.00
C ALA A 144 9.21 -6.80 28.44
N PRO A 145 10.24 -7.21 29.22
CA PRO A 145 11.44 -6.39 29.37
C PRO A 145 12.12 -6.29 28.01
N ALA A 146 12.41 -5.07 27.57
CA ALA A 146 13.05 -4.78 26.29
C ALA A 146 14.29 -5.68 26.06
N PRO A 147 14.36 -6.47 24.98
CA PRO A 147 15.59 -7.14 24.61
C PRO A 147 16.64 -6.10 24.20
N ALA A 148 17.88 -6.31 24.62
CA ALA A 148 19.01 -5.51 24.16
C ALA A 148 19.12 -5.63 22.63
N ALA A 149 18.97 -4.49 21.95
CA ALA A 149 19.05 -4.40 20.51
C ALA A 149 20.46 -4.70 19.99
N GLU A 150 20.63 -5.81 19.26
CA GLU A 150 21.68 -5.90 18.24
C GLU A 150 21.20 -5.13 17.00
N ALA A 151 21.57 -3.85 16.98
CA ALA A 151 21.30 -2.96 15.86
C ALA A 151 22.21 -3.29 14.67
N ALA A 152 21.74 -4.16 13.79
CA ALA A 152 22.14 -4.15 12.38
C ALA A 152 21.02 -3.49 11.57
N ALA A 153 20.80 -2.20 11.81
CA ALA A 153 19.96 -1.38 10.95
C ALA A 153 20.78 -1.02 9.71
N ALA A 154 20.41 -1.56 8.55
CA ALA A 154 20.71 -0.88 7.29
C ALA A 154 20.07 0.52 7.39
N PRO A 155 20.83 1.60 7.14
CA PRO A 155 20.31 2.94 7.37
C PRO A 155 19.17 3.19 6.39
N LYS A 156 17.96 3.39 6.93
CA LYS A 156 17.05 4.34 6.30
C LYS A 156 17.84 5.66 6.25
N THR A 157 18.14 6.16 5.06
CA THR A 157 18.31 7.59 4.88
C THR A 157 16.98 8.22 5.26
N ALA A 158 16.79 8.50 6.54
CA ALA A 158 15.77 9.44 6.96
C ALA A 158 16.12 10.76 6.28
N PRO A 159 15.21 11.34 5.47
CA PRO A 159 15.36 12.73 5.07
C PRO A 159 15.54 13.54 6.36
N ALA A 160 16.48 14.48 6.36
CA ALA A 160 16.71 15.35 7.50
C ALA A 160 15.36 15.93 7.96
N GLN A 161 15.11 15.92 9.28
CA GLN A 161 13.91 16.50 9.86
C GLN A 161 13.70 17.91 9.29
N GLY A 162 12.63 18.10 8.50
CA GLY A 162 12.32 19.37 7.83
C GLY A 162 12.49 19.40 6.31
N ALA A 163 12.99 18.34 5.66
CA ALA A 163 12.95 18.25 4.20
C ALA A 163 11.51 17.98 3.71
N PRO A 164 11.01 18.70 2.69
CA PRO A 164 9.72 18.41 2.06
C PRO A 164 9.76 17.04 1.38
N GLY A 165 8.60 16.36 1.30
CA GLY A 165 8.47 15.07 0.61
C GLY A 165 8.43 13.83 1.49
N THR A 166 8.17 14.00 2.79
CA THR A 166 7.88 12.86 3.68
C THR A 166 6.38 12.70 3.88
N ARG A 167 5.96 11.58 4.48
CA ARG A 167 4.56 11.37 4.85
C ARG A 167 4.08 12.42 5.85
N GLU A 168 4.93 12.80 6.79
CA GLU A 168 4.64 13.76 7.86
C GLU A 168 4.80 15.21 7.41
N ASN A 169 5.54 15.45 6.32
CA ASN A 169 5.76 16.77 5.72
C ASN A 169 5.67 16.66 4.19
N PRO A 170 4.45 16.49 3.63
CA PRO A 170 4.26 16.36 2.19
C PRO A 170 4.65 17.66 1.48
N ALA A 171 5.13 17.53 0.24
CA ALA A 171 5.35 18.67 -0.64
C ALA A 171 4.15 18.86 -1.56
N ASP A 172 3.86 20.11 -1.92
CA ASP A 172 2.91 20.42 -2.96
C ASP A 172 3.56 20.25 -4.33
N VAL A 173 2.83 19.61 -5.25
CA VAL A 173 3.21 19.42 -6.65
C VAL A 173 2.06 19.86 -7.54
N THR A 174 2.37 20.32 -8.76
CA THR A 174 1.32 20.76 -9.69
C THR A 174 0.88 19.59 -10.56
N PHE A 175 -0.42 19.32 -10.61
CA PHE A 175 -0.98 18.39 -11.59
C PHE A 175 -0.91 19.02 -12.99
N LEU A 176 -0.23 18.35 -13.93
CA LEU A 176 -0.05 18.86 -15.30
C LEU A 176 -1.13 18.36 -16.25
N GLY A 177 -1.66 17.16 -16.00
CA GLY A 177 -2.69 16.58 -16.84
C GLY A 177 -2.68 15.07 -16.82
N ARG A 178 -3.65 14.50 -17.53
CA ARG A 178 -3.79 13.05 -17.69
C ARG A 178 -4.32 12.72 -19.08
N PHE A 179 -3.99 11.52 -19.54
CA PHE A 179 -4.63 10.93 -20.71
C PHE A 179 -4.83 9.43 -20.53
N ARG A 180 -5.88 8.91 -21.16
CA ARG A 180 -6.24 7.49 -21.07
C ARG A 180 -5.26 6.67 -21.91
N LEU A 181 -4.67 5.64 -21.31
CA LEU A 181 -3.71 4.76 -21.97
C LEU A 181 -4.39 3.67 -22.80
N ASN A 182 -5.58 3.25 -22.39
CA ASN A 182 -6.30 2.17 -23.02
C ASN A 182 -7.50 2.67 -23.85
N GLY A 183 -7.83 1.93 -24.90
CA GLY A 183 -8.88 2.29 -25.86
C GLY A 183 -10.28 2.03 -25.32
N GLU A 184 -11.27 2.51 -26.08
CA GLU A 184 -12.68 2.25 -25.81
C GLU A 184 -12.98 0.74 -25.76
N GLY A 185 -13.86 0.32 -24.84
CA GLY A 185 -14.19 -1.10 -24.62
C GLY A 185 -13.20 -1.88 -23.75
N SER A 186 -12.11 -1.27 -23.28
CA SER A 186 -11.21 -1.91 -22.31
C SER A 186 -11.91 -2.16 -20.97
N GLU A 187 -11.71 -3.34 -20.37
CA GLU A 187 -12.23 -3.68 -19.03
C GLU A 187 -11.70 -2.75 -17.94
N LYS A 188 -10.46 -2.28 -18.13
CA LYS A 188 -9.77 -1.38 -17.22
C LYS A 188 -9.83 0.05 -17.72
N GLU A 189 -9.65 0.99 -16.81
CA GLU A 189 -9.51 2.41 -17.13
C GLU A 189 -8.18 2.91 -16.57
N THR A 190 -7.14 2.81 -17.40
CA THR A 190 -5.76 3.14 -17.01
C THR A 190 -5.38 4.52 -17.54
N TRP A 191 -4.86 5.36 -16.66
CA TRP A 191 -4.44 6.72 -16.95
C TRP A 191 -2.93 6.87 -16.86
N HIS A 192 -2.36 7.63 -17.79
CA HIS A 192 -1.08 8.30 -17.58
C HIS A 192 -1.36 9.65 -16.92
N VAL A 193 -0.65 9.95 -15.84
CA VAL A 193 -0.89 11.12 -15.00
C VAL A 193 0.44 11.83 -14.78
N ASP A 194 0.49 13.12 -15.10
CA ASP A 194 1.71 13.92 -15.05
C ASP A 194 1.65 14.97 -13.95
N PHE A 195 2.80 15.17 -13.29
CA PHE A 195 3.01 16.17 -12.25
C PHE A 195 4.28 16.97 -12.53
N ASP A 196 4.26 18.24 -12.16
CA ASP A 196 5.40 19.13 -12.10
C ASP A 196 5.97 19.14 -10.68
N LEU A 197 7.27 18.86 -10.59
CA LEU A 197 8.05 18.88 -9.36
C LEU A 197 8.80 20.20 -9.19
N GLU A 198 8.79 21.12 -10.17
CA GLU A 198 9.49 22.39 -10.06
C GLU A 198 9.00 23.19 -8.83
N GLY A 199 9.94 23.66 -8.02
CA GLY A 199 9.63 24.39 -6.78
C GLY A 199 9.15 23.53 -5.59
N SER A 200 8.88 22.24 -5.79
CA SER A 200 8.45 21.33 -4.70
C SER A 200 9.59 20.92 -3.76
N GLY A 201 10.85 21.05 -4.21
CA GLY A 201 12.01 20.54 -3.49
C GLY A 201 12.13 19.01 -3.49
N LEU A 202 11.34 18.32 -4.31
CA LEU A 202 11.39 16.88 -4.48
C LEU A 202 12.37 16.46 -5.58
N ASP A 203 13.13 15.41 -5.30
CA ASP A 203 13.94 14.66 -6.26
C ASP A 203 13.55 13.18 -6.19
N TYR A 204 13.76 12.44 -7.27
CA TYR A 204 13.48 11.00 -7.31
C TYR A 204 14.45 10.24 -8.22
N ALA A 205 14.57 8.93 -8.00
CA ALA A 205 15.27 7.99 -8.87
C ALA A 205 14.30 7.01 -9.56
N VAL A 206 14.72 6.44 -10.70
CA VAL A 206 13.94 5.41 -11.38
C VAL A 206 13.77 4.20 -10.46
N GLY A 207 12.52 3.77 -10.27
CA GLY A 207 12.15 2.70 -9.35
C GLY A 207 11.55 3.20 -8.03
N ASP A 208 11.64 4.50 -7.74
CA ASP A 208 11.01 5.08 -6.56
C ASP A 208 9.47 5.07 -6.65
N SER A 209 8.85 5.25 -5.49
CA SER A 209 7.40 5.40 -5.35
C SER A 209 7.03 6.83 -4.99
N PHE A 210 5.93 7.31 -5.56
CA PHE A 210 5.37 8.62 -5.27
C PHE A 210 4.08 8.48 -4.45
N GLY A 211 4.03 9.15 -3.30
CA GLY A 211 2.89 9.12 -2.38
C GLY A 211 1.99 10.33 -2.57
N LEU A 212 0.70 10.09 -2.74
CA LEU A 212 -0.30 11.13 -2.93
C LEU A 212 -1.36 11.06 -1.83
N PHE A 213 -1.66 12.19 -1.21
CA PHE A 213 -2.82 12.35 -0.33
C PHE A 213 -4.05 12.64 -1.19
N PRO A 214 -5.01 11.71 -1.30
CA PRO A 214 -6.22 11.96 -2.05
C PRO A 214 -7.25 12.73 -1.22
N VAL A 215 -8.34 13.13 -1.85
CA VAL A 215 -9.57 13.55 -1.15
C VAL A 215 -10.68 12.54 -1.36
N ASN A 216 -11.54 12.36 -0.36
CA ASN A 216 -12.72 11.53 -0.45
C ASN A 216 -13.68 12.06 -1.53
N ASP A 217 -14.52 11.16 -2.05
CA ASP A 217 -15.52 11.49 -3.06
C ASP A 217 -16.57 12.45 -2.47
N PRO A 218 -16.79 13.66 -3.03
CA PRO A 218 -17.78 14.60 -2.53
C PRO A 218 -19.18 13.99 -2.41
N ASP A 219 -19.55 13.08 -3.32
CA ASP A 219 -20.85 12.41 -3.25
C ASP A 219 -20.93 11.43 -2.07
N LEU A 220 -19.82 10.77 -1.73
CA LEU A 220 -19.73 9.91 -0.54
C LEU A 220 -19.76 10.75 0.74
N VAL A 221 -19.05 11.89 0.75
CA VAL A 221 -19.06 12.83 1.88
C VAL A 221 -20.48 13.34 2.13
N ALA A 222 -21.19 13.77 1.09
CA ALA A 222 -22.58 14.21 1.19
C ALA A 222 -23.52 13.12 1.76
N GLN A 223 -23.34 11.87 1.32
CA GLN A 223 -24.11 10.74 1.86
C GLN A 223 -23.78 10.45 3.33
N VAL A 224 -22.52 10.57 3.74
CA VAL A 224 -22.13 10.39 5.16
C VAL A 224 -22.70 11.52 6.01
N LEU A 225 -22.63 12.77 5.57
CA LEU A 225 -23.27 13.92 6.24
C LEU A 225 -24.77 13.68 6.45
N ALA A 226 -25.46 13.21 5.40
CA ALA A 226 -26.88 12.86 5.47
C ALA A 226 -27.14 11.70 6.46
N ALA A 227 -26.31 10.65 6.46
CA ALA A 227 -26.43 9.53 7.38
C ALA A 227 -26.21 9.95 8.85
N LEU A 228 -25.29 10.89 9.10
CA LEU A 228 -25.05 11.49 10.42
C LEU A 228 -26.15 12.45 10.85
N HIS A 229 -26.92 12.99 9.89
CA HIS A 229 -27.91 14.04 10.10
C HIS A 229 -27.28 15.32 10.70
N ALA A 230 -26.09 15.65 10.21
CA ALA A 230 -25.34 16.83 10.60
C ALA A 230 -25.14 17.76 9.40
N PRO A 231 -25.14 19.09 9.59
CA PRO A 231 -24.86 20.03 8.52
C PRO A 231 -23.37 19.99 8.15
N ALA A 232 -23.05 20.36 6.90
CA ALA A 232 -21.68 20.37 6.37
C ALA A 232 -20.74 21.28 7.17
N ASP A 233 -21.25 22.41 7.66
CA ASP A 233 -20.55 23.42 8.44
C ASP A 233 -20.53 23.14 9.95
N PHE A 234 -20.92 21.93 10.39
CA PHE A 234 -20.80 21.55 11.80
C PHE A 234 -19.32 21.67 12.25
N PRO A 235 -19.02 22.34 13.37
CA PRO A 235 -17.65 22.59 13.79
C PRO A 235 -16.97 21.32 14.30
N ILE A 236 -15.76 21.04 13.82
CA ILE A 236 -14.87 19.97 14.30
C ILE A 236 -13.51 20.59 14.59
N GLY A 237 -13.24 20.91 15.86
CA GLY A 237 -12.09 21.73 16.23
C GLY A 237 -12.08 23.07 15.49
N ASP A 238 -11.00 23.32 14.72
CA ASP A 238 -10.82 24.53 13.91
C ASP A 238 -11.32 24.38 12.45
N SER A 239 -11.92 23.24 12.10
CA SER A 239 -12.39 22.89 10.74
C SER A 239 -13.91 22.65 10.70
N THR A 240 -14.44 22.41 9.50
CA THR A 240 -15.82 21.93 9.31
C THR A 240 -15.88 20.42 9.18
N LEU A 241 -17.04 19.83 9.49
CA LEU A 241 -17.29 18.40 9.30
C LEU A 241 -17.09 17.97 7.84
N GLU A 242 -17.51 18.78 6.87
CA GLU A 242 -17.29 18.51 5.44
C GLU A 242 -15.79 18.48 5.09
N ASP A 243 -15.01 19.45 5.58
CA ASP A 243 -13.57 19.50 5.31
C ASP A 243 -12.85 18.27 5.87
N VAL A 244 -13.16 17.90 7.12
CA VAL A 244 -12.56 16.74 7.80
C VAL A 244 -12.94 15.44 7.09
N LEU A 245 -14.23 15.25 6.76
CA LEU A 245 -14.69 14.08 5.98
C LEU A 245 -14.06 14.04 4.59
N THR A 246 -13.73 15.18 4.01
CA THR A 246 -13.15 15.27 2.66
C THR A 246 -11.66 14.90 2.66
N ARG A 247 -10.89 15.34 3.66
CA ARG A 247 -9.41 15.32 3.58
C ARG A 247 -8.73 14.48 4.66
N ASP A 248 -9.34 14.36 5.83
CA ASP A 248 -8.60 13.96 7.02
C ASP A 248 -8.87 12.52 7.46
N VAL A 249 -10.05 11.97 7.14
CA VAL A 249 -10.46 10.63 7.61
C VAL A 249 -10.74 9.64 6.48
N CYS A 250 -10.53 8.36 6.78
CA CYS A 250 -10.78 7.25 5.87
C CYS A 250 -12.24 6.78 5.95
N LEU A 251 -12.97 6.89 4.84
CA LEU A 251 -14.38 6.44 4.76
C LEU A 251 -14.54 5.01 4.22
N LYS A 252 -13.46 4.37 3.77
CA LYS A 252 -13.49 3.03 3.15
C LYS A 252 -13.76 1.91 4.15
N SER A 253 -13.20 1.99 5.36
CA SER A 253 -13.22 0.87 6.31
C SER A 253 -13.61 1.36 7.70
N PRO A 254 -14.78 0.94 8.23
CA PRO A 254 -15.26 1.40 9.52
C PRO A 254 -14.45 0.76 10.66
N PRO A 255 -13.76 1.53 11.51
CA PRO A 255 -12.95 0.97 12.59
C PRO A 255 -13.80 0.32 13.70
N ASP A 256 -13.16 -0.51 14.53
CA ASP A 256 -13.83 -1.20 15.66
C ASP A 256 -14.36 -0.20 16.71
N THR A 257 -13.70 0.95 16.85
CA THR A 257 -14.11 2.10 17.68
C THR A 257 -15.45 2.68 17.22
N LEU A 258 -15.71 2.76 15.91
CA LEU A 258 -17.00 3.22 15.39
C LEU A 258 -18.14 2.27 15.82
N PHE A 259 -17.93 0.95 15.71
CA PHE A 259 -18.91 -0.03 16.18
C PHE A 259 -19.08 -0.01 17.71
N THR A 260 -18.00 0.28 18.45
CA THR A 260 -18.04 0.48 19.90
C THR A 260 -18.95 1.67 20.25
N LEU A 261 -18.78 2.82 19.59
CA LEU A 261 -19.64 3.99 19.74
C LEU A 261 -21.11 3.66 19.42
N ILE A 262 -21.37 3.01 18.28
CA ILE A 262 -22.73 2.59 17.88
C ILE A 262 -23.36 1.67 18.92
N SER A 263 -22.57 0.82 19.59
CA SER A 263 -23.07 -0.07 20.65
C SER A 263 -23.56 0.65 21.91
N TYR A 264 -23.12 1.89 22.14
CA TYR A 264 -23.63 2.76 23.21
C TYR A 264 -24.90 3.51 22.80
N LEU A 265 -25.12 3.69 21.50
CA LEU A 265 -26.26 4.43 20.93
C LEU A 265 -27.43 3.53 20.53
N THR A 266 -27.25 2.21 20.59
CA THR A 266 -28.25 1.22 20.16
C THR A 266 -28.69 0.31 21.31
N GLY A 267 -29.85 -0.34 21.14
CA GLY A 267 -30.42 -1.29 22.11
C GLY A 267 -30.82 -2.62 21.47
N GLY A 268 -31.14 -3.62 22.29
CA GLY A 268 -31.60 -4.93 21.85
C GLY A 268 -30.60 -5.67 20.96
N THR A 269 -31.09 -6.34 19.92
CA THR A 269 -30.29 -7.10 18.94
C THR A 269 -29.28 -6.21 18.22
N ARG A 270 -29.65 -4.97 17.86
CA ARG A 270 -28.73 -4.00 17.23
C ARG A 270 -27.48 -3.74 18.08
N ARG A 271 -27.64 -3.60 19.40
CA ARG A 271 -26.52 -3.46 20.32
C ARG A 271 -25.62 -4.70 20.34
N ALA A 272 -26.21 -5.88 20.30
CA ALA A 272 -25.46 -7.14 20.26
C ALA A 272 -24.65 -7.25 18.95
N THR A 273 -25.25 -6.90 17.80
CA THR A 273 -24.58 -6.84 16.50
C THR A 273 -23.41 -5.84 16.51
N ALA A 274 -23.63 -4.62 17.00
CA ALA A 274 -22.57 -3.61 17.09
C ALA A 274 -21.41 -4.06 17.99
N LYS A 275 -21.70 -4.68 19.14
CA LYS A 275 -20.67 -5.26 20.02
C LYS A 275 -19.90 -6.39 19.34
N ALA A 276 -20.57 -7.26 18.60
CA ALA A 276 -19.93 -8.34 17.88
C ALA A 276 -18.97 -7.79 16.81
N LEU A 277 -19.41 -6.82 16.01
CA LEU A 277 -18.56 -6.16 15.00
C LEU A 277 -17.35 -5.46 15.63
N ALA A 278 -17.55 -4.76 16.75
CA ALA A 278 -16.47 -4.12 17.50
C ALA A 278 -15.44 -5.12 18.05
N ALA A 279 -15.88 -6.32 18.46
CA ALA A 279 -15.01 -7.41 18.89
C ALA A 279 -14.46 -8.25 17.74
N GLY A 280 -14.83 -7.91 16.50
CA GLY A 280 -14.37 -8.56 15.29
C GLY A 280 -15.10 -9.81 14.84
N GLY A 281 -16.25 -10.10 15.45
CA GLY A 281 -17.21 -11.03 14.88
C GLY A 281 -17.89 -10.46 13.65
N ASP A 282 -18.56 -11.33 12.91
CA ASP A 282 -19.36 -11.00 11.73
C ASP A 282 -20.72 -11.71 11.84
N PRO A 283 -21.63 -11.20 12.70
CA PRO A 283 -22.88 -11.90 13.00
C PRO A 283 -23.81 -12.03 11.78
N ASP A 284 -23.68 -11.13 10.80
CA ASP A 284 -24.54 -11.08 9.62
C ASP A 284 -23.81 -11.55 8.34
N GLY A 285 -22.52 -11.89 8.42
CA GLY A 285 -21.71 -12.31 7.27
C GLY A 285 -21.40 -11.19 6.27
N ASP A 286 -21.49 -9.93 6.71
CA ASP A 286 -21.35 -8.74 5.86
C ASP A 286 -20.23 -7.79 6.31
N ALA A 287 -19.44 -8.12 7.33
CA ALA A 287 -18.43 -7.22 7.87
C ALA A 287 -17.39 -6.76 6.84
N ALA A 288 -17.00 -7.64 5.92
CA ALA A 288 -16.08 -7.32 4.81
C ALA A 288 -16.69 -6.35 3.78
N LEU A 289 -18.01 -6.22 3.79
CA LEU A 289 -18.79 -5.42 2.85
C LEU A 289 -19.03 -4.00 3.36
N LEU A 290 -18.81 -3.73 4.65
CA LEU A 290 -19.09 -2.43 5.25
C LEU A 290 -17.98 -1.40 4.97
N ASP A 291 -18.37 -0.27 4.38
CA ASP A 291 -17.65 1.00 4.50
C ASP A 291 -18.28 1.87 5.60
N VAL A 292 -17.76 3.08 5.86
CA VAL A 292 -18.27 3.94 6.96
C VAL A 292 -19.74 4.29 6.74
N LEU A 293 -20.13 4.63 5.51
CA LEU A 293 -21.51 4.93 5.18
C LEU A 293 -22.42 3.73 5.43
N ALA A 294 -22.06 2.54 4.92
CA ALA A 294 -22.84 1.33 5.11
C ALA A 294 -22.92 0.93 6.60
N ALA A 295 -21.88 1.19 7.39
CA ALA A 295 -21.92 0.97 8.83
C ALA A 295 -22.93 1.91 9.52
N LEU A 296 -23.00 3.19 9.15
CA LEU A 296 -23.99 4.12 9.69
C LEU A 296 -25.42 3.72 9.28
N GLU A 297 -25.62 3.34 8.01
CA GLU A 297 -26.92 2.91 7.46
C GLU A 297 -27.41 1.59 8.08
N LYS A 298 -26.51 0.67 8.42
CA LYS A 298 -26.84 -0.61 9.08
C LYS A 298 -27.47 -0.41 10.46
N PHE A 299 -27.19 0.71 11.12
CA PHE A 299 -27.74 1.05 12.44
C PHE A 299 -28.62 2.30 12.37
N PRO A 300 -29.79 2.24 11.69
CA PRO A 300 -30.60 3.41 11.44
C PRO A 300 -31.17 4.00 12.75
N GLY A 301 -31.39 5.31 12.72
CA GLY A 301 -32.00 6.07 13.83
C GLY A 301 -31.02 6.49 14.93
N ILE A 302 -29.72 6.22 14.79
CA ILE A 302 -28.70 6.83 15.65
C ILE A 302 -28.49 8.31 15.28
N ARG A 303 -28.08 9.10 16.26
CA ARG A 303 -27.70 10.51 16.13
C ARG A 303 -26.43 10.76 16.95
N PRO A 304 -25.29 10.14 16.57
CA PRO A 304 -24.05 10.41 17.26
C PRO A 304 -23.66 11.87 17.08
N ASP A 305 -22.95 12.41 18.06
CA ASP A 305 -22.25 13.69 17.88
C ASP A 305 -21.21 13.52 16.75
N PRO A 306 -21.15 14.42 15.75
CA PRO A 306 -20.20 14.31 14.65
C PRO A 306 -18.74 14.21 15.10
N GLU A 307 -18.34 14.93 16.15
CA GLU A 307 -16.97 14.91 16.66
C GLU A 307 -16.60 13.53 17.21
N ALA A 308 -17.52 12.90 17.95
CA ALA A 308 -17.34 11.53 18.44
C ALA A 308 -17.21 10.49 17.30
N VAL A 309 -17.88 10.72 16.16
CA VAL A 309 -17.71 9.86 14.98
C VAL A 309 -16.33 10.06 14.37
N ILE A 310 -15.90 11.31 14.17
CA ILE A 310 -14.58 11.62 13.61
C ILE A 310 -13.46 11.01 14.46
N GLU A 311 -13.53 11.12 15.79
CA GLU A 311 -12.55 10.52 16.71
C GLU A 311 -12.48 8.98 16.61
N CYS A 312 -13.55 8.35 16.14
CA CYS A 312 -13.56 6.90 15.91
C CYS A 312 -12.92 6.49 14.58
N LEU A 313 -12.81 7.40 13.59
CA LEU A 313 -12.33 7.08 12.26
C LEU A 313 -10.79 7.08 12.20
N GLU A 314 -10.24 6.32 11.26
CA GLU A 314 -8.79 6.34 11.00
C GLU A 314 -8.45 7.52 10.07
N PRO A 315 -7.26 8.13 10.21
CA PRO A 315 -6.85 9.19 9.30
C PRO A 315 -6.75 8.69 7.85
N LEU A 316 -7.00 9.57 6.88
CA LEU A 316 -6.83 9.26 5.47
C LEU A 316 -5.33 9.09 5.17
N GLN A 317 -4.97 7.94 4.61
CA GLN A 317 -3.58 7.60 4.32
C GLN A 317 -3.24 7.93 2.86
N PRO A 318 -2.00 8.38 2.56
CA PRO A 318 -1.56 8.56 1.19
C PRO A 318 -1.48 7.24 0.47
N ARG A 319 -1.67 7.27 -0.86
CA ARG A 319 -1.50 6.10 -1.72
C ARG A 319 -0.17 6.19 -2.48
N LEU A 320 0.62 5.12 -2.42
CA LEU A 320 1.88 5.03 -3.14
C LEU A 320 1.67 4.44 -4.53
N TYR A 321 2.31 5.05 -5.52
CA TYR A 321 2.35 4.57 -6.90
C TYR A 321 3.81 4.46 -7.35
N SER A 322 4.13 3.40 -8.08
CA SER A 322 5.43 3.31 -8.74
C SER A 322 5.55 4.40 -9.80
N ILE A 323 6.67 5.12 -9.80
CA ILE A 323 6.93 6.18 -10.77
C ILE A 323 7.20 5.54 -12.15
N SER A 324 6.55 6.06 -13.19
CA SER A 324 6.64 5.55 -14.57
C SER A 324 7.39 6.49 -15.53
N SER A 325 8.12 7.48 -15.00
CA SER A 325 9.02 8.37 -15.75
C SER A 325 10.47 8.28 -15.26
N SER A 326 11.40 8.83 -16.04
CA SER A 326 12.81 8.99 -15.66
C SER A 326 13.19 10.47 -15.59
N PRO A 327 13.84 10.93 -14.52
CA PRO A 327 14.24 12.33 -14.37
C PRO A 327 15.34 12.70 -15.38
N MET A 328 16.06 11.72 -15.93
CA MET A 328 17.04 11.94 -16.99
C MET A 328 16.37 12.23 -18.35
N ALA A 329 15.16 11.71 -18.57
CA ALA A 329 14.42 11.91 -19.82
C ALA A 329 13.54 13.17 -19.75
N THR A 330 12.90 13.40 -18.60
CA THR A 330 12.01 14.55 -18.36
C THR A 330 12.32 15.20 -17.01
N PRO A 331 13.39 16.00 -16.91
CA PRO A 331 13.75 16.69 -15.67
C PRO A 331 12.60 17.54 -15.13
N GLY A 332 12.38 17.52 -13.81
CA GLY A 332 11.30 18.27 -13.15
C GLY A 332 9.90 17.66 -13.34
N LYS A 333 9.73 16.62 -14.15
CA LYS A 333 8.43 16.01 -14.42
C LYS A 333 8.35 14.57 -13.90
N LEU A 334 7.27 14.27 -13.20
CA LEU A 334 6.96 12.93 -12.69
C LEU A 334 5.69 12.39 -13.34
N SER A 335 5.75 11.15 -13.82
CA SER A 335 4.59 10.46 -14.39
C SER A 335 4.21 9.23 -13.58
N LEU A 336 2.91 8.97 -13.49
CA LEU A 336 2.33 7.76 -12.92
C LEU A 336 1.46 7.03 -13.95
N THR A 337 1.38 5.71 -13.78
CA THR A 337 0.44 4.86 -14.51
C THR A 337 -0.58 4.29 -13.52
N VAL A 338 -1.83 4.73 -13.61
CA VAL A 338 -2.85 4.50 -12.58
C VAL A 338 -4.05 3.77 -13.17
N ASP A 339 -4.36 2.59 -12.65
CA ASP A 339 -5.61 1.86 -12.94
C ASP A 339 -6.73 2.38 -12.05
N THR A 340 -7.85 2.78 -12.66
CA THR A 340 -8.98 3.34 -11.92
C THR A 340 -9.81 2.23 -11.31
N VAL A 341 -10.06 2.31 -10.01
CA VAL A 341 -10.80 1.29 -9.28
C VAL A 341 -12.25 1.75 -9.13
N ARG A 342 -13.16 1.06 -9.81
CA ARG A 342 -14.61 1.17 -9.60
C ARG A 342 -15.21 -0.23 -9.59
N TYR A 343 -16.13 -0.48 -8.68
CA TYR A 343 -16.81 -1.76 -8.59
C TYR A 343 -18.19 -1.57 -7.99
N ASP A 344 -19.17 -2.31 -8.51
CA ASP A 344 -20.51 -2.30 -7.95
C ASP A 344 -20.59 -3.17 -6.71
N HIS A 345 -21.24 -2.65 -5.68
CA HIS A 345 -21.38 -3.34 -4.42
C HIS A 345 -22.70 -2.97 -3.73
N ALA A 346 -23.53 -3.97 -3.45
CA ALA A 346 -24.83 -3.80 -2.78
C ALA A 346 -25.72 -2.70 -3.39
N GLY A 347 -25.71 -2.58 -4.73
CA GLY A 347 -26.50 -1.56 -5.45
C GLY A 347 -25.88 -0.16 -5.48
N ARG A 348 -24.67 0.03 -4.92
CA ARG A 348 -23.89 1.27 -5.01
C ARG A 348 -22.57 1.02 -5.72
N THR A 349 -22.22 1.88 -6.68
CA THR A 349 -20.88 1.87 -7.26
C THR A 349 -19.89 2.46 -6.25
N ARG A 350 -18.87 1.68 -5.87
CA ARG A 350 -17.78 2.12 -4.99
C ARG A 350 -16.57 2.54 -5.80
N HIS A 351 -15.93 3.61 -5.32
CA HIS A 351 -14.79 4.25 -5.97
C HIS A 351 -13.53 4.08 -5.12
N GLY A 352 -12.41 3.70 -5.75
CA GLY A 352 -11.10 3.76 -5.12
C GLY A 352 -10.70 5.22 -4.91
N VAL A 353 -10.38 5.60 -3.66
CA VAL A 353 -10.22 7.02 -3.26
C VAL A 353 -9.19 7.75 -4.14
N CYS A 354 -7.94 7.30 -4.14
CA CYS A 354 -6.88 7.99 -4.89
C CYS A 354 -6.96 7.78 -6.41
N SER A 355 -7.31 6.59 -6.88
CA SER A 355 -7.32 6.32 -8.33
C SER A 355 -8.43 7.09 -9.04
N THR A 356 -9.63 7.19 -8.45
CA THR A 356 -10.71 8.04 -9.00
C THR A 356 -10.46 9.53 -8.80
N PHE A 357 -9.74 9.92 -7.74
CA PHE A 357 -9.29 11.30 -7.57
C PHE A 357 -8.40 11.71 -8.75
N LEU A 358 -7.39 10.92 -9.07
CA LEU A 358 -6.48 11.18 -10.19
C LEU A 358 -7.17 11.07 -11.56
N ALA A 359 -8.08 10.11 -11.74
CA ALA A 359 -8.77 9.87 -13.01
C ALA A 359 -9.82 10.94 -13.35
N GLY A 360 -10.34 11.68 -12.36
CA GLY A 360 -11.53 12.50 -12.55
C GLY A 360 -11.53 13.86 -11.86
N ARG A 361 -11.06 13.92 -10.62
CA ARG A 361 -11.38 15.02 -9.68
C ARG A 361 -10.24 16.00 -9.45
N VAL A 362 -8.99 15.58 -9.58
CA VAL A 362 -7.85 16.50 -9.61
C VAL A 362 -7.92 17.33 -10.91
N ALA A 363 -7.70 18.63 -10.79
CA ALA A 363 -7.82 19.60 -11.86
C ALA A 363 -6.71 20.65 -11.78
#